data_AF-A0AAN4YUS3-F1
#
_entry.id   AF-A0AAN4YUS3-F1
#
_cell.length_a   1.000
_cell.length_b   1.000
_cell.length_c   1.000
_cell.angle_alpha   90.00
_cell.angle_beta   90.00
_cell.angle_gamma   90.00
#
_symmetry.space_group_name_H-M   'P 1'
#
loop_
_entity.id
_entity.type
_entity.pdbx_description
1 polymer ?
#
loop_
_entity_poly.entity_id
_entity_poly.type
_entity_poly.pdbx_seq_one_letter_code
_entity_poly.pdbx_strand_id
1 'polypeptide(L)'
;MYEPVFASHAPSVGCIDITNASILIDKEDFEGIHIAAEALAEDFARVTGNGASPILYDRSQDFDTEVAIVLGSITRSPTIQKLIQDGKLDVTAIDGQWECYITTVLHDAIQGVKKALVIAGSDKRGAIYGLYTLSDQIGVSP
;
A
#
# COMPACT_ATOMS: atom_id res chain seq x y z
N MET A 1 -18.07 -1.04 12.05
CA MET A 1 -16.80 -1.70 11.71
C MET A 1 -15.73 -0.72 12.16
N TYR A 2 -14.90 -1.08 13.16
CA TYR A 2 -13.84 -0.19 13.64
C TYR A 2 -12.65 -0.40 12.72
N GLU A 3 -12.38 0.54 11.81
CA GLU A 3 -11.16 0.50 11.00
C GLU A 3 -10.02 1.04 11.86
N PRO A 4 -8.93 0.29 12.05
CA PRO A 4 -7.83 0.74 12.87
C PRO A 4 -7.19 1.98 12.24
N VAL A 5 -6.92 2.99 13.08
CA VAL A 5 -6.14 4.17 12.67
C VAL A 5 -4.68 3.76 12.52
N PHE A 6 -4.12 3.95 11.33
CA PHE A 6 -2.72 3.63 11.01
C PHE A 6 -1.95 4.80 10.35
N ALA A 7 -2.59 5.95 10.14
CA ALA A 7 -1.93 7.20 9.75
C ALA A 7 -2.07 8.28 10.84
N SER A 8 -1.10 9.20 10.88
CA SER A 8 -1.04 10.33 11.82
C SER A 8 -0.39 11.54 11.16
N HIS A 9 -0.86 12.73 11.51
CA HIS A 9 -0.27 14.00 11.07
C HIS A 9 0.88 14.50 11.97
N ALA A 10 1.18 13.77 13.06
CA ALA A 10 2.27 14.10 13.97
C ALA A 10 3.38 13.03 13.89
N PRO A 11 4.65 13.43 13.68
CA PRO A 11 5.78 12.50 13.73
C PRO A 11 5.80 11.73 15.05
N SER A 12 5.98 10.42 14.96
CA SER A 12 6.02 9.53 16.12
C SER A 12 7.14 8.50 15.95
N VAL A 13 7.78 8.12 17.06
CA VAL A 13 8.88 7.13 17.04
C VAL A 13 8.35 5.80 16.52
N GLY A 14 9.04 5.23 15.53
CA GLY A 14 8.64 3.97 14.90
C GLY A 14 7.69 4.11 13.71
N CYS A 15 7.22 5.32 13.39
CA CYS A 15 6.45 5.58 12.18
C CYS A 15 7.37 5.87 10.97
N ILE A 16 6.82 5.68 9.77
CA ILE A 16 7.46 6.06 8.51
C ILE A 16 6.78 7.31 7.94
N ASP A 17 7.55 8.18 7.31
CA ASP A 17 7.01 9.34 6.60
C ASP A 17 6.58 8.93 5.19
N ILE A 18 5.29 9.04 4.91
CA ILE A 18 4.70 8.64 3.62
C ILE A 18 4.39 9.83 2.69
N THR A 19 4.73 11.07 3.09
CA THR A 19 4.37 12.29 2.32
C THR A 19 4.97 12.34 0.91
N ASN A 20 6.12 11.69 0.70
CA ASN A 20 6.78 11.57 -0.62
C ASN A 20 6.91 10.11 -1.05
N ALA A 21 6.08 9.22 -0.52
CA ALA A 21 6.16 7.80 -0.85
C ALA A 21 5.73 7.56 -2.31
N SER A 22 6.46 6.66 -2.98
CA SER A 22 6.02 6.10 -4.26
C SER A 22 4.94 5.04 -4.02
N ILE A 23 4.02 4.84 -4.95
CA ILE A 23 3.00 3.79 -4.86
C ILE A 23 3.45 2.63 -5.75
N LEU A 24 3.67 1.46 -5.17
CA LEU A 24 4.09 0.25 -5.88
C LEU A 24 2.90 -0.71 -6.01
N ILE A 25 2.58 -1.06 -7.25
CA ILE A 25 1.52 -2.01 -7.62
C ILE A 25 2.01 -2.96 -8.70
N ASP A 26 1.46 -4.17 -8.74
CA ASP A 26 1.78 -5.13 -9.80
C ASP A 26 0.87 -4.94 -11.02
N LYS A 27 1.43 -5.01 -12.24
CA LYS A 27 0.65 -4.93 -13.49
C LYS A 27 -0.33 -6.09 -13.63
N GLU A 28 0.03 -7.20 -13.03
CA GLU A 28 -0.71 -8.45 -13.07
C GLU A 28 -1.93 -8.41 -12.16
N ASP A 29 -2.01 -7.47 -11.19
CA ASP A 29 -3.13 -7.34 -10.25
C ASP A 29 -4.43 -6.83 -10.94
N PHE A 30 -5.49 -6.65 -10.16
CA PHE A 30 -6.78 -6.20 -10.68
C PHE A 30 -6.73 -4.75 -11.17
N GLU A 31 -7.35 -4.47 -12.32
CA GLU A 31 -7.47 -3.11 -12.88
C GLU A 31 -8.09 -2.10 -11.90
N GLY A 32 -9.06 -2.54 -11.07
CA GLY A 32 -9.64 -1.69 -10.04
C GLY A 32 -8.65 -1.22 -8.96
N ILE A 33 -7.59 -2.00 -8.69
CA ILE A 33 -6.50 -1.61 -7.78
C ILE A 33 -5.63 -0.54 -8.45
N HIS A 34 -5.40 -0.62 -9.77
CA HIS A 34 -4.65 0.40 -10.51
C HIS A 34 -5.38 1.75 -10.49
N ILE A 35 -6.69 1.74 -10.76
CA ILE A 35 -7.52 2.95 -10.67
C ILE A 35 -7.50 3.54 -9.26
N ALA A 36 -7.61 2.69 -8.22
CA ALA A 36 -7.55 3.14 -6.84
C ALA A 36 -6.17 3.74 -6.48
N ALA A 37 -5.09 3.13 -6.96
CA ALA A 37 -3.73 3.65 -6.77
C ALA A 37 -3.51 5.01 -7.44
N GLU A 38 -4.05 5.20 -8.65
CA GLU A 38 -4.06 6.50 -9.33
C GLU A 38 -4.83 7.56 -8.53
N ALA A 39 -6.00 7.20 -8.00
CA ALA A 39 -6.77 8.10 -7.14
C ALA A 39 -5.99 8.48 -5.86
N LEU A 40 -5.35 7.51 -5.19
CA LEU A 40 -4.52 7.79 -4.01
C LEU A 40 -3.34 8.72 -4.34
N ALA A 41 -2.70 8.53 -5.50
CA ALA A 41 -1.62 9.40 -5.94
C ALA A 41 -2.08 10.87 -6.09
N GLU A 42 -3.27 11.08 -6.64
CA GLU A 42 -3.89 12.41 -6.73
C GLU A 42 -4.29 12.95 -5.35
N ASP A 43 -4.77 12.10 -4.45
CA ASP A 43 -5.14 12.48 -3.09
C ASP A 43 -3.92 12.97 -2.29
N PHE A 44 -2.77 12.32 -2.45
CA PHE A 44 -1.50 12.84 -1.92
C PHE A 44 -1.16 14.22 -2.46
N ALA A 45 -1.36 14.48 -3.76
CA ALA A 45 -1.14 15.80 -4.33
C ALA A 45 -2.05 16.87 -3.71
N ARG A 46 -3.33 16.52 -3.46
CA ARG A 46 -4.32 17.41 -2.82
C ARG A 46 -3.95 17.73 -1.38
N VAL A 47 -3.50 16.74 -0.61
CA VAL A 47 -3.19 16.88 0.82
C VAL A 47 -1.85 17.57 1.05
N THR A 48 -0.82 17.20 0.28
CA THR A 48 0.56 17.70 0.49
C THR A 48 0.83 19.00 -0.26
N GLY A 49 0.04 19.33 -1.28
CA GLY A 49 0.32 20.43 -2.21
C GLY A 49 1.51 20.17 -3.13
N ASN A 50 2.10 18.97 -3.07
CA ASN A 50 3.17 18.53 -3.96
C ASN A 50 2.59 17.87 -5.23
N GLY A 51 3.47 17.41 -6.13
CA GLY A 51 3.05 16.57 -7.26
C GLY A 51 2.50 15.22 -6.81
N ALA A 52 1.73 14.56 -7.69
CA ALA A 52 1.20 13.23 -7.44
C ALA A 52 2.34 12.23 -7.16
N SER A 53 2.09 11.31 -6.23
CA SER A 53 3.03 10.23 -5.91
C SER A 53 3.34 9.40 -7.16
N PRO A 54 4.62 9.11 -7.46
CA PRO A 54 4.97 8.25 -8.59
C PRO A 54 4.38 6.86 -8.43
N ILE A 55 3.73 6.35 -9.49
CA ILE A 55 3.29 4.95 -9.55
C ILE A 55 4.39 4.11 -10.17
N LEU A 56 4.84 3.12 -9.43
CA LEU A 56 5.85 2.15 -9.80
C LEU A 56 5.17 0.80 -10.06
N TYR A 57 5.61 0.15 -11.13
CA TYR A 57 5.14 -1.18 -11.49
C TYR A 57 6.26 -2.19 -11.28
N ASP A 58 6.10 -3.13 -10.35
CA ASP A 58 7.12 -4.16 -10.14
C ASP A 58 7.23 -5.05 -11.38
N ARG A 59 8.42 -5.07 -11.98
CA ARG A 59 8.73 -5.92 -13.14
C ARG A 59 10.20 -6.26 -13.30
N SER A 60 11.07 -6.09 -12.30
CA SER A 60 12.56 -6.19 -12.39
C SER A 60 13.34 -4.89 -12.59
N GLN A 61 12.80 -3.73 -12.19
CA GLN A 61 13.59 -2.50 -12.14
C GLN A 61 14.25 -2.33 -10.77
N ASP A 62 15.50 -1.90 -10.75
CA ASP A 62 16.17 -1.38 -9.56
C ASP A 62 15.44 -0.10 -9.15
N PHE A 63 14.37 -0.25 -8.36
CA PHE A 63 13.83 0.88 -7.62
C PHE A 63 14.92 1.39 -6.68
N ASP A 64 15.00 2.70 -6.49
CA ASP A 64 15.79 3.28 -5.40
C ASP A 64 14.89 4.29 -4.71
N THR A 65 14.02 3.77 -3.85
CA THR A 65 13.05 4.57 -3.10
C THR A 65 13.21 4.35 -1.60
N GLU A 66 13.24 5.47 -0.87
CA GLU A 66 13.34 5.45 0.58
C GLU A 66 12.03 4.93 1.21
N VAL A 67 10.88 5.33 0.66
CA VAL A 67 9.57 4.90 1.16
C VAL A 67 8.63 4.56 0.00
N ALA A 68 7.98 3.40 0.09
CA ALA A 68 6.91 3.01 -0.82
C ALA A 68 5.64 2.59 -0.08
N ILE A 69 4.49 2.87 -0.68
CA ILE A 69 3.21 2.26 -0.33
C ILE A 69 3.00 1.11 -1.30
N VAL A 70 3.02 -0.12 -0.81
CA VAL A 70 2.87 -1.34 -1.60
C VAL A 70 1.43 -1.80 -1.47
N LEU A 71 0.72 -1.86 -2.59
CA LEU A 71 -0.69 -2.22 -2.62
C LEU A 71 -0.89 -3.45 -3.50
N GLY A 72 -1.63 -4.44 -2.98
CA GLY A 72 -2.01 -5.57 -3.81
C GLY A 72 -2.98 -6.54 -3.15
N SER A 73 -3.53 -7.43 -3.97
CA SER A 73 -4.35 -8.54 -3.52
C SER A 73 -3.53 -9.81 -3.29
N ILE A 74 -3.85 -10.58 -2.25
CA ILE A 74 -3.20 -11.88 -1.97
C ILE A 74 -3.29 -12.81 -3.18
N THR A 75 -4.42 -12.78 -3.88
CA THR A 75 -4.72 -13.72 -4.97
C THR A 75 -4.03 -13.40 -6.29
N ARG A 76 -3.56 -12.16 -6.50
CA ARG A 76 -3.14 -11.73 -7.84
C ARG A 76 -1.87 -10.87 -7.90
N SER A 77 -1.45 -10.22 -6.81
CA SER A 77 -0.20 -9.45 -6.76
C SER A 77 1.02 -10.38 -6.56
N PRO A 78 1.93 -10.52 -7.54
CA PRO A 78 3.18 -11.26 -7.35
C PRO A 78 4.06 -10.70 -6.22
N THR A 79 4.07 -9.38 -6.00
CA THR A 79 4.81 -8.74 -4.91
C THR A 79 4.29 -9.21 -3.54
N ILE A 80 2.97 -9.13 -3.31
CA ILE A 80 2.34 -9.58 -2.06
C ILE A 80 2.56 -11.08 -1.86
N GLN A 81 2.38 -11.89 -2.92
CA GLN A 81 2.62 -13.34 -2.86
C GLN A 81 4.06 -13.69 -2.49
N LYS A 82 5.04 -12.97 -3.03
CA LYS A 82 6.45 -13.17 -2.70
C LYS A 82 6.75 -12.81 -1.25
N LEU A 83 6.20 -11.72 -0.72
CA LEU A 83 6.35 -11.35 0.68
C LEU A 83 5.77 -12.42 1.63
N ILE A 84 4.65 -13.04 1.25
CA ILE A 84 4.05 -14.16 1.99
C ILE A 84 4.96 -15.40 1.91
N GLN A 85 5.42 -15.77 0.71
CA GLN A 85 6.30 -16.92 0.48
C GLN A 85 7.63 -16.81 1.23
N ASP A 86 8.20 -15.60 1.29
CA ASP A 86 9.43 -15.30 2.04
C ASP A 86 9.20 -15.25 3.57
N GLY A 87 7.96 -15.38 4.05
CA GLY A 87 7.60 -15.28 5.47
C GLY A 87 7.70 -13.87 6.05
N LYS A 88 7.73 -12.84 5.20
CA LYS A 88 7.85 -11.42 5.58
C LYS A 88 6.49 -10.77 5.86
N LEU A 89 5.41 -11.33 5.30
CA LEU A 89 4.05 -10.85 5.47
C LEU A 89 3.15 -12.00 5.93
N ASP A 90 2.58 -11.87 7.13
CA ASP A 90 1.56 -12.80 7.64
C ASP A 90 0.16 -12.29 7.28
N VAL A 91 -0.55 -13.06 6.46
CA VAL A 91 -1.92 -12.76 6.00
C VAL A 91 -2.96 -13.74 6.55
N THR A 92 -2.60 -14.61 7.49
CA THR A 92 -3.47 -15.69 7.99
C THR A 92 -4.82 -15.20 8.50
N ALA A 93 -4.88 -13.98 9.05
CA ALA A 93 -6.12 -13.38 9.56
C ALA A 93 -7.13 -12.99 8.46
N ILE A 94 -6.68 -12.79 7.22
CA ILE A 94 -7.51 -12.31 6.11
C ILE A 94 -7.56 -13.26 4.92
N ASP A 95 -6.73 -14.30 4.88
CA ASP A 95 -6.75 -15.28 3.79
C ASP A 95 -8.10 -16.01 3.72
N GLY A 96 -8.63 -16.08 2.49
CA GLY A 96 -9.98 -16.58 2.21
C GLY A 96 -11.14 -15.76 2.78
N GLN A 97 -10.89 -14.62 3.44
CA GLN A 97 -11.94 -13.75 3.97
C GLN A 97 -12.51 -12.82 2.89
N TRP A 98 -13.74 -12.38 3.11
CA TRP A 98 -14.43 -11.46 2.19
C TRP A 98 -14.07 -10.01 2.53
N GLU A 99 -13.49 -9.29 1.57
CA GLU A 99 -13.28 -7.83 1.60
C GLU A 99 -12.49 -7.32 2.79
N CYS A 100 -11.52 -8.11 3.27
CA CYS A 100 -10.66 -7.75 4.38
C CYS A 100 -9.30 -7.25 3.87
N TYR A 101 -8.61 -6.46 4.69
CA TYR A 101 -7.23 -6.06 4.43
C TYR A 101 -6.42 -6.02 5.72
N ILE A 102 -5.10 -6.04 5.56
CA ILE A 102 -4.15 -5.74 6.63
C ILE A 102 -3.20 -4.64 6.17
N THR A 103 -2.63 -3.94 7.15
CA THR A 103 -1.53 -3.01 6.93
C THR A 103 -0.34 -3.40 7.81
N THR A 104 0.87 -3.27 7.27
CA THR A 104 2.10 -3.47 8.03
C THR A 104 3.24 -2.65 7.46
N VAL A 105 4.25 -2.35 8.28
CA VAL A 105 5.47 -1.67 7.83
C VAL A 105 6.60 -2.69 7.77
N LEU A 106 7.21 -2.83 6.59
CA LEU A 106 8.37 -3.70 6.36
C LEU A 106 9.61 -2.86 6.03
N HIS A 107 10.79 -3.34 6.44
CA HIS A 107 12.09 -2.73 6.17
C HIS A 107 12.94 -3.66 5.31
N ASP A 108 13.57 -3.12 4.27
CA ASP A 108 14.45 -3.85 3.34
C ASP A 108 13.85 -5.19 2.82
N ALA A 109 12.51 -5.26 2.73
CA ALA A 109 11.78 -6.48 2.39
C ALA A 109 11.61 -6.70 0.88
N ILE A 110 11.62 -5.60 0.13
CA ILE A 110 11.50 -5.52 -1.33
C ILE A 110 12.78 -4.89 -1.85
N GLN A 111 13.38 -5.49 -2.89
CA GLN A 111 14.61 -4.97 -3.48
C GLN A 111 14.37 -3.54 -3.99
N GLY A 112 15.25 -2.62 -3.60
CA GLY A 112 15.14 -1.22 -4.01
C GLY A 112 14.20 -0.34 -3.19
N VAL A 113 13.57 -0.91 -2.14
CA VAL A 113 12.67 -0.17 -1.24
C VAL A 113 13.20 -0.28 0.20
N LYS A 114 13.57 0.86 0.80
CA LYS A 114 14.07 0.87 2.20
C LYS A 114 12.96 0.61 3.21
N LYS A 115 11.83 1.30 3.06
CA LYS A 115 10.66 1.18 3.95
C LYS A 115 9.40 1.02 3.12
N ALA A 116 8.57 0.04 3.46
CA ALA A 116 7.33 -0.24 2.78
C ALA A 116 6.15 -0.20 3.75
N LEU A 117 5.17 0.68 3.51
CA LEU A 117 3.82 0.48 4.04
C LEU A 117 3.12 -0.50 3.10
N VAL A 118 2.89 -1.72 3.56
CA VAL A 118 2.19 -2.75 2.79
C VAL A 118 0.72 -2.71 3.14
N ILE A 119 -0.14 -2.61 2.13
CA ILE A 119 -1.60 -2.76 2.20
C ILE A 119 -1.97 -4.00 1.38
N ALA A 120 -2.32 -5.08 2.07
CA ALA A 120 -2.64 -6.35 1.44
C ALA A 120 -4.13 -6.67 1.64
N GLY A 121 -4.85 -6.86 0.54
CA GLY A 121 -6.27 -7.25 0.55
C GLY A 121 -6.47 -8.75 0.34
N SER A 122 -7.46 -9.33 1.03
CA SER A 122 -7.89 -10.72 0.81
C SER A 122 -8.37 -10.95 -0.62
N ASP A 123 -9.02 -9.93 -1.18
CA ASP A 123 -9.49 -9.87 -2.56
C ASP A 123 -9.31 -8.44 -3.12
N LYS A 124 -9.80 -8.23 -4.35
CA LYS A 124 -9.76 -6.92 -5.03
C LYS A 124 -10.35 -5.79 -4.19
N ARG A 125 -11.53 -6.01 -3.59
CA ARG A 125 -12.25 -4.97 -2.85
C ARG A 125 -11.63 -4.73 -1.50
N GLY A 126 -11.15 -5.76 -0.82
CA GLY A 126 -10.35 -5.63 0.40
C GLY A 126 -9.15 -4.70 0.20
N ALA A 127 -8.36 -4.89 -0.87
CA ALA A 127 -7.21 -4.04 -1.16
C ALA A 127 -7.63 -2.58 -1.42
N ILE A 128 -8.69 -2.37 -2.21
CA ILE A 128 -9.23 -1.04 -2.50
C ILE A 128 -9.75 -0.35 -1.23
N TYR A 129 -10.37 -1.08 -0.31
CA TYR A 129 -10.80 -0.54 0.97
C TYR A 129 -9.63 -0.12 1.84
N GLY A 130 -8.58 -0.94 1.94
CA GLY A 130 -7.38 -0.56 2.68
C GLY A 130 -6.73 0.73 2.15
N LEU A 131 -6.72 0.89 0.82
CA LEU A 131 -6.27 2.13 0.19
C LEU A 131 -7.16 3.33 0.51
N TYR A 132 -8.48 3.21 0.38
CA TYR A 132 -9.36 4.34 0.66
C TYR A 132 -9.43 4.69 2.14
N THR A 133 -9.25 3.71 3.04
CA THR A 133 -9.04 3.99 4.46
C THR A 133 -7.78 4.84 4.66
N LEU A 134 -6.68 4.56 3.95
CA LEU A 134 -5.51 5.44 4.00
C LEU A 134 -5.84 6.85 3.48
N SER A 135 -6.54 6.95 2.35
CA SER A 135 -6.95 8.25 1.77
C SER A 135 -7.79 9.09 2.76
N ASP A 136 -8.77 8.46 3.41
CA ASP A 136 -9.58 9.10 4.45
C ASP A 136 -8.73 9.55 5.65
N GLN A 137 -7.83 8.69 6.13
CA GLN A 137 -6.97 9.00 7.28
C GLN A 137 -5.90 10.07 6.98
N ILE A 138 -5.51 10.29 5.72
CA ILE A 138 -4.66 11.45 5.33
C ILE A 138 -5.47 12.73 5.09
N GLY A 139 -6.81 12.67 5.18
CA GLY A 139 -7.69 13.83 5.17
C GLY A 139 -8.50 14.04 3.89
N VAL A 140 -8.61 13.04 3.02
CA VAL A 140 -9.50 13.09 1.85
C VAL A 140 -10.81 12.37 2.16
N SER A 141 -11.85 13.15 2.44
CA SER A 141 -13.19 12.62 2.71
C SER A 141 -13.80 11.92 1.47
N PRO A 142 -14.49 10.78 1.65
CA PRO A 142 -15.34 10.14 0.63
C PRO A 142 -16.47 11.03 0.09
#